data_AF-A0AAU6WUY6-F1
#
_entry.id   AF-A0AAU6WUY6-F1
#
_cell.length_a   1.000
_cell.length_b   1.000
_cell.length_c   1.000
_cell.angle_alpha   90.00
_cell.angle_beta   90.00
_cell.angle_gamma   90.00
#
_symmetry.space_group_name_H-M   'P 1'
#
loop_
_entity.id
_entity.type
_entity.pdbx_description
1 polymer ?
#
loop_
_entity_poly.entity_id
_entity_poly.type
_entity_poly.pdbx_seq_one_letter_code
_entity_poly.pdbx_strand_id
1 'polypeptide(L)'
;MSKSLSRLGVNMNMYKFGYENVSSVQKENFVKGSDRDRAKIKPELKKYAAKYFLFESSDKWNKLAEKLKYSDNFGGFLETGVRDIVPEDIKKTIDPLERANKVFDFVKNNYKWNKNFGIIASQSLRQFVKSKSGNSADINLLLTALLKDVKLEANPVLISTVENGVLNVFTPNLNNVNMVLASIKIKDQLYFYDATSLLLK
;
A
#
# COMPACT_ATOMS: atom_id res chain seq x y z
N MET A 1 -8.56 -27.71 21.20
CA MET A 1 -7.87 -27.97 22.49
C MET A 1 -6.62 -27.12 22.56
N SER A 2 -6.60 -26.11 23.45
CA SER A 2 -5.38 -25.38 23.79
C SER A 2 -4.48 -26.30 24.61
N LYS A 3 -3.21 -26.44 24.20
CA LYS A 3 -2.17 -27.13 24.98
C LYS A 3 -1.15 -26.07 25.37
N SER A 4 -0.89 -25.91 26.66
CA SER A 4 0.25 -25.14 27.16
C SER A 4 1.52 -25.96 26.97
N LEU A 5 2.55 -25.39 26.36
CA LEU A 5 3.84 -26.04 26.09
C LEU A 5 4.94 -25.27 26.83
N SER A 6 5.54 -25.94 27.83
CA SER A 6 6.51 -25.36 28.76
C SER A 6 7.94 -25.24 28.22
N ARG A 7 8.24 -25.75 27.01
CA ARG A 7 9.63 -25.80 26.47
C ARG A 7 10.28 -24.44 26.24
N LEU A 8 9.50 -23.35 26.18
CA LEU A 8 10.00 -21.98 26.01
C LEU A 8 9.87 -21.13 27.27
N GLY A 9 9.37 -21.68 28.39
CA GLY A 9 9.14 -20.92 29.63
C GLY A 9 8.04 -19.86 29.52
N VAL A 10 7.16 -19.93 28.52
CA VAL A 10 6.07 -18.99 28.28
C VAL A 10 4.74 -19.74 28.14
N ASN A 11 3.69 -19.23 28.78
CA ASN A 11 2.33 -19.75 28.57
C ASN A 11 1.87 -19.44 27.15
N MET A 12 1.44 -20.46 26.41
CA MET A 12 0.95 -20.30 25.04
C MET A 12 -0.36 -21.04 24.81
N ASN A 13 -1.24 -20.43 24.01
CA ASN A 13 -2.47 -21.04 23.55
C ASN A 13 -2.27 -21.56 22.13
N MET A 14 -2.45 -22.86 21.92
CA MET A 14 -2.45 -23.46 20.59
C MET A 14 -3.87 -23.55 20.03
N TYR A 15 -4.06 -23.01 18.83
CA TYR A 15 -5.28 -23.15 18.05
C TYR A 15 -4.98 -24.01 16.82
N LYS A 16 -5.84 -24.99 16.54
CA LYS A 16 -5.77 -25.82 15.34
C LYS A 16 -6.98 -25.53 14.49
N PHE A 17 -6.75 -25.24 13.22
CA PHE A 17 -7.78 -24.95 12.24
C PHE A 17 -7.69 -25.99 11.12
N GLY A 18 -8.82 -26.35 10.56
CA GLY A 18 -8.92 -27.33 9.49
C GLY A 18 -10.20 -27.13 8.70
N TYR A 19 -10.21 -27.68 7.50
CA TYR A 19 -11.39 -27.74 6.66
C TYR A 19 -11.82 -29.19 6.52
N GLU A 20 -13.12 -29.41 6.43
CA GLU A 20 -13.70 -30.71 6.14
C GLU A 20 -14.73 -30.54 5.02
N ASN A 21 -14.78 -31.49 4.09
CA ASN A 21 -15.74 -31.52 2.98
C ASN A 21 -15.79 -30.22 2.13
N VAL A 22 -14.66 -29.52 1.97
CA VAL A 22 -14.61 -28.31 1.12
C VAL A 22 -14.61 -28.70 -0.36
N SER A 23 -15.57 -28.15 -1.09
CA SER A 23 -15.68 -28.34 -2.54
C SER A 23 -14.49 -27.72 -3.27
N SER A 24 -14.10 -28.31 -4.40
CA SER A 24 -13.07 -27.74 -5.26
C SER A 24 -13.55 -26.42 -5.87
N VAL A 25 -12.69 -25.41 -5.90
CA VAL A 25 -12.94 -24.18 -6.66
C VAL A 25 -12.83 -24.50 -8.15
N GLN A 26 -13.91 -24.23 -8.90
CA GLN A 26 -13.91 -24.37 -10.35
C GLN A 26 -13.04 -23.29 -10.98
N LYS A 27 -12.26 -23.67 -12.00
CA LYS A 27 -11.46 -22.70 -12.74
C LYS A 27 -12.34 -22.04 -13.79
N GLU A 28 -12.67 -20.77 -13.57
CA GLU A 28 -13.43 -19.96 -14.52
C GLU A 28 -12.50 -19.15 -15.42
N ASN A 29 -12.85 -19.07 -16.71
CA ASN A 29 -12.10 -18.25 -17.66
C ASN A 29 -12.30 -16.76 -17.33
N PHE A 30 -11.26 -15.95 -17.52
CA PHE A 30 -11.27 -14.49 -17.33
C PHE A 30 -11.51 -14.00 -15.88
N VAL A 31 -11.57 -14.88 -14.89
CA VAL A 31 -11.61 -14.51 -13.47
C VAL A 31 -10.20 -14.27 -12.93
N LYS A 32 -9.94 -13.06 -12.43
CA LYS A 32 -8.66 -12.75 -11.75
C LYS A 32 -8.66 -13.37 -10.35
N GLY A 33 -7.69 -14.25 -10.12
CA GLY A 33 -7.36 -14.77 -8.79
C GLY A 33 -8.34 -15.83 -8.28
N SER A 34 -8.29 -17.04 -8.84
CA SER A 34 -9.06 -18.21 -8.37
C SER A 34 -8.89 -18.52 -6.87
N ASP A 35 -7.81 -18.02 -6.27
CA ASP A 35 -7.56 -18.15 -4.84
C ASP A 35 -8.48 -17.28 -3.99
N ARG A 36 -9.12 -16.26 -4.57
CA ARG A 36 -10.09 -15.41 -3.85
C ARG A 36 -11.31 -16.21 -3.41
N ASP A 37 -11.74 -17.16 -4.24
CA ASP A 37 -12.96 -17.94 -4.04
C ASP A 37 -12.71 -19.23 -3.24
N ARG A 38 -11.45 -19.48 -2.83
CA ARG A 38 -11.09 -20.57 -1.94
C ARG A 38 -11.45 -20.21 -0.50
N ALA A 39 -12.00 -21.20 0.23
CA ALA A 39 -12.15 -21.11 1.67
C ALA A 39 -10.79 -20.82 2.34
N LYS A 40 -10.76 -19.78 3.19
CA LYS A 40 -9.54 -19.27 3.85
C LYS A 40 -9.80 -18.99 5.33
N ILE A 41 -8.89 -19.46 6.18
CA ILE A 41 -8.80 -19.20 7.61
C ILE A 41 -7.55 -18.37 7.76
N LYS A 42 -7.73 -17.09 8.10
CA LYS A 42 -6.66 -16.11 8.29
C LYS A 42 -6.62 -15.72 9.77
N PRO A 43 -5.94 -16.49 10.63
CA PRO A 43 -5.82 -16.13 12.03
C PRO A 43 -4.95 -14.88 12.15
N GLU A 44 -5.42 -13.89 12.90
CA GLU A 44 -4.66 -12.67 13.18
C GLU A 44 -4.18 -12.65 14.63
N LEU A 45 -2.88 -12.45 14.82
CA LEU A 45 -2.31 -12.26 16.15
C LEU A 45 -2.73 -10.90 16.70
N LYS A 46 -3.50 -10.89 17.79
CA LYS A 46 -3.90 -9.65 18.47
C LYS A 46 -2.86 -9.13 19.45
N LYS A 47 -2.19 -10.03 20.16
CA LYS A 47 -1.24 -9.66 21.21
C LYS A 47 -0.21 -10.75 21.42
N TYR A 48 1.03 -10.35 21.66
CA TYR A 48 2.11 -11.21 22.11
C TYR A 48 3.00 -10.44 23.08
N ALA A 49 3.28 -11.03 24.23
CA ALA A 49 4.15 -10.44 25.23
C ALA A 49 5.30 -11.41 25.53
N ALA A 50 6.52 -10.90 25.46
CA ALA A 50 7.74 -11.53 25.92
C ALA A 50 8.46 -10.59 26.90
N LYS A 51 9.49 -11.10 27.59
CA LYS A 51 10.19 -10.40 28.67
C LYS A 51 10.59 -8.95 28.36
N TYR A 52 10.95 -8.65 27.11
CA TYR A 52 11.37 -7.32 26.65
C TYR A 52 10.61 -6.81 25.43
N PHE A 53 9.54 -7.50 25.01
CA PHE A 53 8.85 -7.19 23.76
C PHE A 53 7.35 -7.33 23.93
N LEU A 54 6.61 -6.27 23.59
CA LEU A 54 5.16 -6.27 23.53
C LEU A 54 4.75 -5.99 22.09
N PHE A 55 4.10 -6.95 21.47
CA PHE A 55 3.33 -6.75 20.25
C PHE A 55 1.85 -6.67 20.60
N GLU A 56 1.19 -5.63 20.12
CA GLU A 56 -0.26 -5.48 20.18
C GLU A 56 -0.73 -4.95 18.83
N SER A 57 -1.67 -5.66 18.22
CA SER A 57 -2.28 -5.23 16.98
C SER A 57 -2.99 -3.90 17.21
N SER A 58 -2.94 -2.99 16.24
CA SER A 58 -3.68 -1.73 16.36
C SER A 58 -5.18 -1.98 16.22
N ASP A 59 -5.98 -1.39 17.10
CA ASP A 59 -7.43 -1.52 17.01
C ASP A 59 -8.07 -0.57 15.99
N LYS A 60 -7.31 0.39 15.41
CA LYS A 60 -7.87 1.45 14.56
C LYS A 60 -6.98 1.80 13.37
N TRP A 61 -7.56 1.89 12.18
CA TRP A 61 -6.87 2.36 10.95
C TRP A 61 -6.19 3.71 11.13
N ASN A 62 -6.81 4.65 11.86
CA ASN A 62 -6.23 5.98 12.10
C ASN A 62 -4.88 5.91 12.83
N LYS A 63 -4.72 4.98 13.78
CA LYS A 63 -3.43 4.78 14.47
C LYS A 63 -2.36 4.20 13.54
N LEU A 64 -2.74 3.34 12.59
CA LEU A 64 -1.82 2.82 11.58
C LEU A 64 -1.42 3.92 10.57
N ALA A 65 -2.38 4.75 10.16
CA ALA A 65 -2.10 5.91 9.31
C ALA A 65 -1.15 6.90 10.00
N GLU A 66 -1.35 7.15 11.30
CA GLU A 66 -0.44 7.97 12.11
C GLU A 66 0.99 7.39 12.15
N LYS A 67 1.13 6.09 12.37
CA LYS A 67 2.44 5.41 12.31
C LYS A 67 3.13 5.59 10.95
N LEU A 68 2.38 5.48 9.84
CA LEU A 68 2.93 5.69 8.50
C LEU A 68 3.29 7.17 8.26
N LYS A 69 2.48 8.10 8.77
CA LYS A 69 2.77 9.54 8.70
C LYS A 69 4.12 9.88 9.35
N TYR A 70 4.51 9.19 10.42
CA TYR A 70 5.80 9.43 11.08
C TYR A 70 6.92 8.50 10.62
N SER A 71 6.68 7.65 9.62
CA SER A 71 7.73 6.81 9.03
C SER A 71 8.51 7.59 7.96
N ASP A 72 9.84 7.56 8.05
CA ASP A 72 10.73 8.22 7.08
C ASP A 72 10.46 7.78 5.64
N ASN A 73 10.24 6.48 5.43
CA ASN A 73 10.01 5.90 4.11
C ASN A 73 8.54 5.96 3.66
N PHE A 74 7.70 6.76 4.33
CA PHE A 74 6.32 7.03 3.94
C PHE A 74 5.96 8.51 4.12
N GLY A 75 5.71 8.96 5.35
CA GLY A 75 5.37 10.35 5.60
C GLY A 75 6.56 11.28 5.41
N GLY A 76 7.74 10.87 5.88
CA GLY A 76 8.99 11.56 5.58
C GLY A 76 9.20 11.66 4.06
N PHE A 77 9.02 10.58 3.32
CA PHE A 77 9.11 10.53 1.86
C PHE A 77 8.20 11.55 1.17
N LEU A 78 6.97 11.74 1.69
CA LEU A 78 6.01 12.72 1.18
C LEU A 78 6.39 14.18 1.53
N GLU A 79 7.05 14.39 2.67
CA GLU A 79 7.42 15.71 3.17
C GLU A 79 8.81 16.19 2.72
N THR A 80 9.70 15.28 2.32
CA THR A 80 11.10 15.61 1.96
C THR A 80 11.18 16.54 0.73
N GLY A 81 10.06 16.74 0.02
CA GLY A 81 9.90 17.79 -0.99
C GLY A 81 10.77 17.57 -2.22
N VAL A 82 10.21 17.01 -3.29
CA VAL A 82 10.85 17.13 -4.60
C VAL A 82 10.40 18.44 -5.22
N ARG A 83 11.21 19.48 -5.06
CA ARG A 83 11.00 20.73 -5.80
C ARG A 83 11.65 20.61 -7.17
N ASP A 84 10.98 21.21 -8.16
CA ASP A 84 11.55 21.55 -9.47
C ASP A 84 11.94 20.39 -10.39
N ILE A 85 11.41 19.18 -10.18
CA ILE A 85 11.49 18.12 -11.20
C ILE A 85 10.31 18.10 -12.16
N VAL A 86 9.18 18.70 -11.78
CA VAL A 86 8.01 18.82 -12.64
C VAL A 86 8.23 19.99 -13.60
N PRO A 87 8.13 19.79 -14.92
CA PRO A 87 8.21 20.86 -15.91
C PRO A 87 7.25 22.03 -15.64
N GLU A 88 7.71 23.26 -15.89
CA GLU A 88 6.93 24.48 -15.60
C GLU A 88 5.62 24.58 -16.39
N ASP A 89 5.57 24.02 -17.61
CA ASP A 89 4.35 23.95 -18.42
C ASP A 89 3.26 23.07 -17.77
N ILE A 90 3.66 21.98 -17.09
CA ILE A 90 2.75 21.16 -16.30
C ILE A 90 2.25 21.97 -15.09
N LYS A 91 3.14 22.65 -14.36
CA LYS A 91 2.76 23.45 -13.18
C LYS A 91 1.77 24.56 -13.52
N LYS A 92 1.92 25.19 -14.70
CA LYS A 92 1.07 26.28 -15.19
C LYS A 92 -0.26 25.83 -15.81
N THR A 93 -0.50 24.53 -15.93
CA THR A 93 -1.78 24.01 -16.43
C THR A 93 -2.92 24.43 -15.48
N ILE A 94 -3.96 25.06 -16.03
CA ILE A 94 -5.05 25.68 -15.25
C ILE A 94 -6.03 24.63 -14.74
N ASP A 95 -6.45 23.71 -15.62
CA ASP A 95 -7.42 22.68 -15.24
C ASP A 95 -6.78 21.69 -14.24
N PRO A 96 -7.36 21.51 -13.04
CA PRO A 96 -6.77 20.64 -12.03
C PRO A 96 -6.63 19.19 -12.45
N LEU A 97 -7.58 18.68 -13.25
CA LEU A 97 -7.58 17.28 -13.70
C LEU A 97 -6.55 17.08 -14.82
N GLU A 98 -6.48 17.98 -15.79
CA GLU A 98 -5.46 17.98 -16.83
C GLU A 98 -4.07 18.07 -16.22
N ARG A 99 -3.88 18.97 -15.24
CA ARG A 99 -2.61 19.10 -14.52
C ARG A 99 -2.25 17.81 -13.79
N ALA A 100 -3.21 17.15 -13.12
CA ALA A 100 -2.98 15.87 -12.47
C ALA A 100 -2.56 14.77 -13.46
N ASN A 101 -3.25 14.69 -14.60
CA ASN A 101 -2.95 13.71 -15.65
C ASN A 101 -1.57 13.95 -16.26
N LYS A 102 -1.16 15.19 -16.49
CA LYS A 102 0.20 15.53 -16.94
C LYS A 102 1.27 15.13 -15.93
N VAL A 103 1.04 15.34 -14.63
CA VAL A 103 1.97 14.87 -13.58
C VAL A 103 2.03 13.33 -13.55
N PHE A 104 0.88 12.67 -13.67
CA PHE A 104 0.80 11.21 -13.77
C PHE A 104 1.61 10.68 -14.95
N ASP A 105 1.42 11.23 -16.14
CA ASP A 105 2.16 10.85 -17.35
C ASP A 105 3.66 11.16 -17.21
N PHE A 106 4.03 12.29 -16.61
CA PHE A 106 5.41 12.60 -16.30
C PHE A 106 6.06 11.51 -15.44
N VAL A 107 5.43 11.10 -14.34
CA VAL A 107 5.96 10.05 -13.46
C VAL A 107 6.04 8.72 -14.22
N LYS A 108 4.96 8.33 -14.89
CA LYS A 108 4.87 7.06 -15.63
C LYS A 108 5.93 6.94 -16.74
N ASN A 109 6.26 8.04 -17.40
CA ASN A 109 7.25 8.06 -18.49
C ASN A 109 8.70 8.16 -18.00
N ASN A 110 8.93 8.63 -16.77
CA ASN A 110 10.28 8.86 -16.25
C ASN A 110 10.74 7.84 -15.19
N TYR A 111 9.82 7.09 -14.58
CA TYR A 111 10.12 6.18 -13.47
C TYR A 111 9.63 4.76 -13.79
N LYS A 112 10.47 3.77 -13.49
CA LYS A 112 10.23 2.36 -13.83
C LYS A 112 9.91 1.54 -12.58
N TRP A 113 8.80 0.81 -12.64
CA TRP A 113 8.47 -0.16 -11.60
C TRP A 113 9.35 -1.41 -11.72
N ASN A 114 9.96 -1.80 -10.60
CA ASN A 114 10.82 -2.99 -10.51
C ASN A 114 10.04 -4.30 -10.25
N LYS A 115 8.71 -4.27 -10.38
CA LYS A 115 7.78 -5.40 -10.14
C LYS A 115 7.61 -5.81 -8.67
N ASN A 116 8.21 -5.09 -7.73
CA ASN A 116 7.96 -5.33 -6.31
C ASN A 116 6.82 -4.45 -5.81
N PHE A 117 5.82 -5.07 -5.20
CA PHE A 117 4.78 -4.37 -4.48
C PHE A 117 5.26 -3.99 -3.07
N GLY A 118 4.74 -2.88 -2.56
CA GLY A 118 4.99 -2.42 -1.21
C GLY A 118 4.10 -1.24 -0.85
N ILE A 119 3.96 -1.02 0.46
CA ILE A 119 3.31 0.15 1.03
C ILE A 119 4.32 1.19 1.53
N ILE A 120 5.61 0.85 1.61
CA ILE A 120 6.69 1.71 2.08
C ILE A 120 7.74 1.83 0.97
N ALA A 121 8.31 3.02 0.79
CA ALA A 121 9.42 3.26 -0.15
C ALA A 121 10.61 2.36 0.20
N SER A 122 11.24 1.78 -0.83
CA SER A 122 12.39 0.88 -0.64
C SER A 122 13.72 1.61 -0.48
N GLN A 123 13.72 2.91 -0.78
CA GLN A 123 14.89 3.77 -0.77
C GLN A 123 14.48 5.22 -0.50
N SER A 124 15.45 6.08 -0.17
CA SER A 124 15.16 7.50 0.03
C SER A 124 14.68 8.17 -1.26
N LEU A 125 13.87 9.22 -1.12
CA LEU A 125 13.38 10.02 -2.25
C LEU A 125 14.53 10.52 -3.14
N ARG A 126 15.62 11.00 -2.54
CA ARG A 126 16.81 11.47 -3.27
C ARG A 126 17.45 10.36 -4.09
N GLN A 127 17.54 9.14 -3.55
CA GLN A 127 18.05 7.99 -4.32
C GLN A 127 17.09 7.63 -5.44
N PHE A 128 15.78 7.67 -5.20
CA PHE A 128 14.76 7.29 -6.19
C PHE A 128 14.68 8.25 -7.37
N VAL A 129 14.77 9.55 -7.12
CA VAL A 129 14.85 10.57 -8.19
C VAL A 129 16.07 10.35 -9.09
N LYS A 130 17.18 9.84 -8.54
CA LYS A 130 18.39 9.51 -9.31
C LYS A 130 18.30 8.18 -10.04
N SER A 131 17.86 7.12 -9.35
CA SER A 131 17.82 5.75 -9.92
C SER A 131 16.70 5.56 -10.92
N LYS A 132 15.61 6.34 -10.79
CA LYS A 132 14.40 6.25 -11.62
C LYS A 132 13.78 4.86 -11.70
N SER A 133 14.10 3.98 -10.74
CA SER A 133 13.59 2.62 -10.66
C SER A 133 13.40 2.23 -9.20
N GLY A 134 12.25 1.63 -8.87
CA GLY A 134 11.84 1.35 -7.50
C GLY A 134 10.58 0.49 -7.40
N ASN A 135 10.16 0.21 -6.17
CA ASN A 135 8.94 -0.55 -5.88
C ASN A 135 7.68 0.29 -6.13
N SER A 136 6.50 -0.29 -5.95
CA SER A 136 5.23 0.43 -6.17
C SER A 136 5.04 1.64 -5.25
N ALA A 137 5.54 1.59 -4.01
CA ALA A 137 5.45 2.70 -3.08
C ALA A 137 6.40 3.85 -3.45
N ASP A 138 7.63 3.57 -3.89
CA ASP A 138 8.57 4.59 -4.37
C ASP A 138 7.90 5.45 -5.46
N ILE A 139 7.24 4.79 -6.42
CA ILE A 139 6.56 5.42 -7.55
C ILE A 139 5.31 6.20 -7.11
N ASN A 140 4.38 5.55 -6.41
CA ASN A 140 3.08 6.17 -6.11
C ASN A 140 3.16 7.20 -4.96
N LEU A 141 4.13 7.08 -4.05
CA LEU A 141 4.42 8.14 -3.08
C LEU A 141 5.09 9.34 -3.75
N LEU A 142 5.99 9.13 -4.73
CA LEU A 142 6.54 10.23 -5.53
C LEU A 142 5.41 10.96 -6.26
N LEU A 143 4.53 10.21 -6.95
CA LEU A 143 3.38 10.77 -7.64
C LEU A 143 2.51 11.61 -6.69
N THR A 144 2.23 11.09 -5.49
CA THR A 144 1.48 11.82 -4.47
C THR A 144 2.19 13.13 -4.07
N ALA A 145 3.51 13.08 -3.85
CA ALA A 145 4.29 14.26 -3.50
C ALA A 145 4.29 15.32 -4.62
N LEU A 146 4.41 14.91 -5.88
CA LEU A 146 4.39 15.82 -7.03
C LEU A 146 3.00 16.45 -7.26
N LEU A 147 1.93 15.67 -7.06
CA LEU A 147 0.57 16.20 -7.11
C LEU A 147 0.35 17.28 -6.03
N LYS A 148 0.90 17.07 -4.82
CA LYS A 148 0.92 18.11 -3.76
C LYS A 148 1.76 19.33 -4.16
N ASP A 149 2.91 19.13 -4.80
CA ASP A 149 3.80 20.22 -5.24
C ASP A 149 3.08 21.18 -6.21
N VAL A 150 2.31 20.62 -7.15
CA VAL A 150 1.46 21.37 -8.09
C VAL A 150 0.12 21.83 -7.49
N LYS A 151 0.02 21.88 -6.15
CA LYS A 151 -1.11 22.43 -5.39
C LYS A 151 -2.45 21.70 -5.61
N LEU A 152 -2.41 20.38 -5.78
CA LEU A 152 -3.60 19.53 -5.74
C LEU A 152 -3.76 18.92 -4.34
N GLU A 153 -5.00 18.74 -3.89
CA GLU A 153 -5.33 18.03 -2.65
C GLU A 153 -5.11 16.53 -2.85
N ALA A 154 -3.85 16.09 -2.71
CA ALA A 154 -3.44 14.72 -2.98
C ALA A 154 -3.10 13.93 -1.71
N ASN A 155 -3.50 12.67 -1.65
CA ASN A 155 -3.26 11.79 -0.50
C ASN A 155 -2.91 10.36 -0.94
N PRO A 156 -2.01 9.66 -0.21
CA PRO A 156 -1.75 8.25 -0.45
C PRO A 156 -2.93 7.39 0.05
N VAL A 157 -3.27 6.33 -0.67
CA VAL A 157 -4.33 5.38 -0.31
C VAL A 157 -3.80 3.96 -0.32
N LEU A 158 -3.95 3.25 0.79
CA LEU A 158 -3.53 1.85 0.89
C LEU A 158 -4.59 0.93 0.32
N ILE A 159 -4.17 -0.03 -0.50
CA ILE A 159 -5.05 -1.05 -1.06
C ILE A 159 -4.45 -2.45 -0.90
N SER A 160 -5.33 -3.44 -0.98
CA SER A 160 -4.97 -4.83 -1.22
C SER A 160 -5.17 -5.11 -2.71
N THR A 161 -4.12 -5.51 -3.43
CA THR A 161 -4.27 -5.92 -4.83
C THR A 161 -5.11 -7.19 -4.93
N VAL A 162 -5.62 -7.47 -6.13
CA VAL A 162 -6.44 -8.67 -6.38
C VAL A 162 -5.70 -9.95 -5.96
N GLU A 163 -4.39 -10.02 -6.21
CA GLU A 163 -3.54 -11.17 -5.84
C GLU A 163 -3.33 -11.29 -4.33
N ASN A 164 -3.30 -10.18 -3.60
CA ASN A 164 -3.20 -10.18 -2.13
C ASN A 164 -4.52 -10.58 -1.45
N GLY A 165 -5.63 -10.45 -2.19
CA GLY A 165 -6.96 -10.91 -1.81
C GLY A 165 -7.80 -9.84 -1.10
N VAL A 166 -8.95 -10.27 -0.57
CA VAL A 166 -9.90 -9.35 0.06
C VAL A 166 -9.36 -8.81 1.37
N LEU A 167 -9.37 -7.49 1.50
CA LEU A 167 -9.02 -6.77 2.71
C LEU A 167 -10.16 -6.91 3.74
N ASN A 168 -9.83 -7.41 4.93
CA ASN A 168 -10.75 -7.34 6.07
C ASN A 168 -10.65 -5.95 6.72
N VAL A 169 -11.61 -5.08 6.44
CA VAL A 169 -11.61 -3.70 6.95
C VAL A 169 -11.89 -3.61 8.45
N PHE A 170 -12.46 -4.64 9.07
CA PHE A 170 -12.74 -4.66 10.50
C PHE A 170 -11.50 -4.96 11.34
N THR A 171 -10.42 -5.45 10.71
CA THR A 171 -9.18 -5.77 11.39
C THR A 171 -8.00 -4.96 10.85
N PRO A 172 -7.70 -3.80 11.47
CA PRO A 172 -6.60 -2.95 11.04
C PRO A 172 -5.26 -3.68 11.13
N ASN A 173 -4.68 -3.95 9.97
CA ASN A 173 -3.40 -4.64 9.85
C ASN A 173 -2.72 -4.24 8.53
N LEU A 174 -1.52 -3.64 8.63
CA LEU A 174 -0.76 -3.23 7.45
C LEU A 174 -0.30 -4.42 6.61
N ASN A 175 -0.24 -5.63 7.17
CA ASN A 175 0.07 -6.84 6.40
C ASN A 175 -1.06 -7.26 5.46
N ASN A 176 -2.28 -6.72 5.65
CA ASN A 176 -3.43 -7.00 4.78
C ASN A 176 -3.48 -6.06 3.56
N VAL A 177 -2.60 -5.06 3.47
CA VAL A 177 -2.45 -4.16 2.33
C VAL A 177 -1.04 -4.31 1.76
N ASN A 178 -0.90 -4.15 0.44
CA ASN A 178 0.38 -4.39 -0.23
C ASN A 178 0.74 -3.33 -1.27
N MET A 179 -0.12 -2.33 -1.49
CA MET A 179 0.18 -1.25 -2.44
C MET A 179 -0.38 0.09 -1.95
N VAL A 180 0.34 1.16 -2.30
CA VAL A 180 -0.11 2.56 -2.20
C VAL A 180 -0.55 3.04 -3.58
N LEU A 181 -1.69 3.73 -3.64
CA LEU A 181 -2.12 4.56 -4.76
C LEU A 181 -1.97 6.03 -4.42
N ALA A 182 -1.87 6.88 -5.43
CA ALA A 182 -2.09 8.31 -5.26
C ALA A 182 -3.59 8.60 -5.46
N SER A 183 -4.14 9.50 -4.66
CA SER A 183 -5.49 10.03 -4.87
C SER A 183 -5.47 11.54 -4.90
N ILE A 184 -6.40 12.15 -5.62
CA ILE A 184 -6.66 13.59 -5.56
C ILE A 184 -8.16 13.84 -5.38
N LYS A 185 -8.49 14.92 -4.68
CA LYS A 185 -9.85 15.43 -4.59
C LYS A 185 -9.99 16.68 -5.44
N ILE A 186 -10.95 16.68 -6.37
CA ILE A 186 -11.33 17.86 -7.16
C ILE A 186 -12.83 18.07 -6.94
N LYS A 187 -13.20 19.18 -6.29
CA LYS A 187 -14.57 19.40 -5.79
C LYS A 187 -14.98 18.22 -4.89
N ASP A 188 -16.07 17.52 -5.21
CA ASP A 188 -16.56 16.37 -4.44
C ASP A 188 -16.19 15.01 -5.05
N GLN A 189 -15.34 15.00 -6.08
CA GLN A 189 -14.93 13.77 -6.75
C GLN A 189 -13.50 13.38 -6.38
N LEU A 190 -13.34 12.09 -6.05
CA LEU A 190 -12.06 11.46 -5.75
C LEU A 190 -11.56 10.73 -6.99
N TYR A 191 -10.31 10.97 -7.37
CA TYR A 191 -9.63 10.30 -8.48
C TYR A 191 -8.45 9.51 -7.92
N PHE A 192 -8.20 8.33 -8.48
CA PHE A 192 -7.10 7.44 -8.07
C PHE A 192 -6.13 7.21 -9.23
N TYR A 193 -4.85 7.17 -8.91
CA TYR A 193 -3.77 6.98 -9.87
C TYR A 193 -2.83 5.88 -9.41
N ASP A 194 -2.43 5.04 -10.37
CA ASP A 194 -1.40 4.01 -10.22
C ASP A 194 -0.37 4.15 -11.33
N ALA A 195 0.79 4.73 -11.04
CA ALA A 195 1.86 4.92 -12.01
C ALA A 195 2.72 3.66 -12.20
N THR A 196 2.37 2.53 -11.58
CA THR A 196 3.00 1.23 -11.84
C THR A 196 2.34 0.47 -12.99
N SER A 197 1.11 0.84 -13.36
CA SER A 197 0.39 0.23 -14.47
C SER A 197 1.00 0.66 -15.80
N LEU A 198 1.81 -0.22 -16.39
CA LEU A 198 2.28 -0.07 -17.77
C LEU A 198 1.07 0.00 -18.71
N LEU A 199 1.14 0.85 -19.75
CA LEU A 199 0.22 0.73 -20.87
C LEU A 199 0.39 -0.67 -21.45
N LEU A 200 -0.69 -1.45 -21.48
CA LEU A 200 -0.80 -2.49 -22.49
C LEU A 200 -0.77 -1.74 -23.83
N LYS A 201 0.38 -1.77 -24.51
CA LYS A 201 0.46 -1.38 -25.92
C LYS A 201 -0.24 -2.44 -26.74
#